data_AF-A0A6V8KYZ8-F1
#
_entry.id   AF-A0A6V8KYZ8-F1
#
_cell.length_a   1.000
_cell.length_b   1.000
_cell.length_c   1.000
_cell.angle_alpha   90.00
_cell.angle_beta   90.00
_cell.angle_gamma   90.00
#
_symmetry.space_group_name_H-M   'P 1'
#
loop_
_entity.id
_entity.type
_entity.pdbx_description
1 polymer ?
#
loop_
_entity_poly.entity_id
_entity_poly.type
_entity_poly.pdbx_seq_one_letter_code
_entity_poly.pdbx_strand_id
1 'polypeptide(L)'
;MLAAGVTISLSFDATSLAPINMFESMNVAWNLGLPYLGTDTANLPAVVFRQVIEMATINGARALGLDAATSSITPANARTSL
;
A
#
# COMPACT_ATOMS: atom_id res chain seq x y z
N MET A 1 9.54 8.04 2.35
CA MET A 1 8.25 8.41 1.72
C MET A 1 7.10 8.35 2.70
N LEU A 2 6.81 7.19 3.31
CA LEU A 2 5.72 7.07 4.28
C LEU A 2 5.89 8.02 5.48
N ALA A 3 7.08 8.03 6.09
CA ALA A 3 7.40 8.95 7.20
C ALA A 3 7.34 10.44 6.79
N ALA A 4 7.40 10.74 5.49
CA ALA A 4 7.27 12.09 4.95
C ALA A 4 5.82 12.44 4.56
N GLY A 5 4.85 11.57 4.88
CA GLY A 5 3.43 11.80 4.59
C GLY A 5 3.02 11.55 3.13
N VAL A 6 3.89 10.94 2.32
CA VAL A 6 3.57 10.61 0.92
C VAL A 6 2.59 9.43 0.88
N THR A 7 1.53 9.55 0.08
CA THR A 7 0.60 8.43 -0.18
C THR A 7 1.30 7.39 -1.05
N ILE A 8 1.32 6.14 -0.59
CA ILE A 8 1.99 5.03 -1.29
C ILE A 8 0.94 4.01 -1.72
N SER A 9 0.97 3.63 -2.99
CA SER A 9 0.24 2.49 -3.56
C SER A 9 1.20 1.34 -3.83
N LEU A 10 0.76 0.10 -3.58
CA LEU A 10 1.49 -1.08 -4.03
C LEU A 10 1.10 -1.45 -5.46
N SER A 11 2.10 -1.90 -6.22
CA SER A 11 1.96 -2.54 -7.53
C SER A 11 2.98 -3.68 -7.58
N PHE A 12 2.63 -4.79 -8.22
CA PHE A 12 3.45 -6.00 -8.20
C PHE A 12 4.35 -6.19 -9.42
N ASP A 13 4.48 -5.17 -10.29
CA ASP A 13 5.34 -5.16 -11.51
C ASP A 13 5.48 -6.55 -12.16
N ALA A 14 4.38 -7.00 -12.76
CA ALA A 14 4.07 -8.41 -13.03
C ALA A 14 5.15 -9.25 -13.73
N THR A 15 6.04 -8.62 -14.50
CA THR A 15 7.12 -9.31 -15.23
C THR A 15 8.43 -9.40 -14.44
N SER A 16 8.60 -8.57 -13.41
CA SER A 16 9.84 -8.45 -12.63
C SER A 16 9.80 -9.23 -11.31
N LEU A 17 8.61 -9.49 -10.77
CA LEU A 17 8.41 -10.20 -9.50
C LEU A 17 7.41 -11.34 -9.70
N ALA A 18 7.88 -12.58 -9.61
CA ALA A 18 7.03 -13.73 -9.33
C ALA A 18 7.01 -13.93 -7.79
N PRO A 19 5.84 -14.02 -7.12
CA PRO A 19 4.51 -14.40 -7.62
C PRO A 19 3.52 -13.25 -7.89
N ILE A 20 2.53 -13.53 -8.75
CA ILE A 20 1.44 -12.62 -9.17
C ILE A 20 0.34 -12.53 -8.08
N ASN A 21 0.64 -11.98 -6.91
CA ASN A 21 -0.43 -11.64 -5.97
C ASN A 21 -0.06 -10.48 -5.04
N MET A 22 -1.09 -9.73 -4.62
CA MET A 22 -0.92 -8.57 -3.75
C MET A 22 -0.52 -8.94 -2.31
N PHE A 23 -0.79 -10.15 -1.84
CA PHE A 23 -0.39 -10.59 -0.50
C PHE A 23 1.13 -10.71 -0.37
N GLU A 24 1.81 -11.17 -1.41
CA GLU A 24 3.26 -11.22 -1.46
C GLU A 24 3.85 -9.82 -1.55
N SER A 25 3.27 -8.93 -2.36
CA SER A 25 3.69 -7.52 -2.39
C SER A 25 3.53 -6.84 -1.02
N MET A 26 2.45 -7.16 -0.31
CA MET A 26 2.22 -6.70 1.07
C MET A 26 3.27 -7.28 2.03
N ASN A 27 3.58 -8.57 1.93
CA ASN A 27 4.59 -9.23 2.75
C ASN A 27 5.97 -8.59 2.55
N VAL A 28 6.38 -8.38 1.30
CA VAL A 28 7.64 -7.73 0.94
C VAL A 28 7.69 -6.30 1.47
N ALA A 29 6.64 -5.50 1.25
CA ALA A 29 6.57 -4.12 1.73
C ALA A 29 6.65 -4.02 3.26
N TRP A 30 6.03 -4.96 3.98
CA TRP A 30 6.11 -5.02 5.43
C TRP A 30 7.51 -5.35 5.93
N ASN A 31 8.15 -6.38 5.37
CA ASN A 31 9.50 -6.80 5.76
C ASN A 31 10.57 -5.73 5.43
N LEU A 32 10.47 -5.10 4.26
CA LEU A 32 11.37 -4.01 3.87
C LEU A 32 11.11 -2.71 4.63
N GLY A 33 9.93 -2.57 5.23
CA GLY A 33 9.54 -1.41 6.03
C GLY A 33 10.14 -1.39 7.44
N LEU A 34 10.99 -2.35 7.79
CA LEU A 34 11.69 -2.39 9.08
C LEU A 34 12.89 -1.43 9.08
N PRO A 35 13.05 -0.59 10.11
CA PRO A 35 14.25 0.22 10.32
C PRO A 35 15.48 -0.67 10.39
N TYR A 36 16.55 -0.27 9.72
CA TYR A 36 17.80 -1.03 9.70
C TYR A 36 18.90 -0.25 10.41
N LEU A 37 19.66 -0.93 11.27
CA LEU A 37 20.69 -0.29 12.07
C LEU A 37 21.84 0.20 11.17
N GLY A 38 22.28 1.44 11.39
CA GLY A 38 23.40 2.02 10.63
C GLY A 38 23.02 2.57 9.25
N THR A 39 21.72 2.68 8.92
CA THR A 39 21.23 3.38 7.72
C THR A 39 20.42 4.62 8.11
N ASP A 40 20.11 5.45 7.13
CA ASP A 40 19.26 6.64 7.30
C ASP A 40 17.83 6.32 7.75
N THR A 41 17.42 5.05 7.67
CA THR A 41 16.10 4.58 8.13
C THR A 41 16.09 4.10 9.58
N ALA A 42 17.25 4.03 10.27
CA ALA A 42 17.39 3.45 11.60
C ALA A 42 16.44 4.03 12.66
N ASN A 43 16.14 5.32 12.56
CA ASN A 43 15.29 6.04 13.52
C ASN A 43 13.86 6.28 13.01
N LEU A 44 13.51 5.74 11.83
CA LEU A 44 12.15 5.86 11.32
C LEU A 44 11.21 4.88 12.03
N PRO A 45 9.92 5.18 12.13
CA PRO A 45 8.93 4.21 12.56
C PRO A 45 8.87 3.04 11.57
N ALA A 46 8.74 1.82 12.11
CA ALA A 46 8.50 0.64 11.29
C ALA A 46 7.14 0.74 10.59
N VAL A 47 7.07 0.22 9.36
CA VAL A 47 5.80 0.03 8.67
C VAL A 47 4.98 -1.05 9.41
N VAL A 48 3.72 -0.75 9.72
CA VAL A 48 2.80 -1.69 10.39
C VAL A 48 1.79 -2.28 9.41
N PHE A 49 1.24 -3.45 9.74
CA PHE A 49 0.27 -4.18 8.92
C PHE A 49 -0.85 -3.32 8.35
N ARG A 50 -1.45 -2.45 9.18
CA ARG A 50 -2.52 -1.56 8.74
C ARG A 50 -2.09 -0.68 7.56
N GLN A 51 -0.89 -0.11 7.62
CA GLN A 51 -0.38 0.78 6.57
C GLN A 51 -0.20 0.02 5.27
N VAL A 52 0.26 -1.23 5.33
CA VAL A 52 0.43 -2.09 4.15
C VAL A 52 -0.91 -2.43 3.50
N ILE A 53 -1.95 -2.71 4.30
CA ILE A 53 -3.31 -2.92 3.79
C ILE A 53 -3.84 -1.65 3.12
N GLU A 54 -3.64 -0.48 3.74
CA GLU A 54 -4.02 0.81 3.15
C GLU A 54 -3.29 1.06 1.82
N MET A 55 -2.00 0.72 1.73
CA MET A 55 -1.21 0.81 0.48
C MET A 55 -1.76 -0.11 -0.64
N ALA A 56 -2.24 -1.30 -0.28
CA ALA A 56 -2.80 -2.26 -1.22
C ALA A 56 -4.28 -2.00 -1.60
N THR A 57 -4.96 -1.08 -0.90
CA THR A 57 -6.40 -0.83 -1.07
C THR A 57 -6.71 0.65 -1.32
N ILE A 58 -7.03 1.41 -0.26
CA ILE A 58 -7.49 2.80 -0.31
C ILE A 58 -6.49 3.68 -1.07
N ASN A 59 -5.19 3.51 -0.83
CA ASN A 59 -4.18 4.34 -1.49
C ASN A 59 -4.04 3.99 -2.98
N GLY A 60 -4.18 2.71 -3.34
CA GLY A 60 -4.20 2.30 -4.75
C GLY A 60 -5.40 2.84 -5.49
N ALA A 61 -6.59 2.79 -4.87
CA ALA A 61 -7.78 3.39 -5.43
C ALA A 61 -7.62 4.92 -5.62
N ARG A 62 -7.02 5.62 -4.65
CA ARG A 62 -6.70 7.07 -4.77
C ARG A 62 -5.69 7.35 -5.87
N ALA A 63 -4.63 6.55 -5.97
CA ALA A 63 -3.59 6.72 -6.98
C ALA A 63 -4.13 6.56 -8.41
N LEU A 64 -5.18 5.75 -8.59
CA LEU A 64 -5.85 5.52 -9.86
C LEU A 64 -7.07 6.43 -10.12
N GLY A 65 -7.45 7.28 -9.17
CA GLY A 65 -8.67 8.09 -9.26
C GLY A 65 -9.98 7.28 -9.18
N LEU A 66 -9.94 6.11 -8.54
CA LEU A 66 -11.07 5.16 -8.37
C LEU A 66 -11.56 5.08 -6.92
N ASP A 67 -11.09 5.95 -6.03
CA ASP A 67 -11.39 5.89 -4.60
C ASP A 67 -12.88 6.05 -4.29
N ALA A 68 -13.59 6.84 -5.09
CA ALA A 68 -15.03 6.99 -5.02
C ALA A 68 -15.80 5.70 -5.33
N ALA A 69 -15.20 4.72 -6.02
CA ALA A 69 -15.87 3.49 -6.45
C ALA A 69 -15.42 2.23 -5.69
N THR A 70 -14.14 2.12 -5.30
CA THR A 70 -13.60 0.81 -4.86
C THR A 70 -12.69 0.85 -3.61
N SER A 71 -12.50 2.01 -2.98
CA SER A 71 -11.56 2.13 -1.86
C SER A 71 -11.99 1.45 -0.55
N SER A 72 -13.29 1.31 -0.28
CA SER A 72 -13.78 0.77 0.99
C SER A 72 -15.17 0.13 0.88
N ILE A 73 -15.57 -0.59 1.92
CA ILE A 73 -16.93 -1.15 2.06
C ILE A 73 -17.88 -0.10 2.67
N THR A 74 -17.90 1.10 2.08
CA THR A 74 -18.82 2.17 2.46
C THR A 74 -19.94 2.25 1.42
N PRO A 75 -21.22 2.47 1.81
CA PRO A 75 -22.32 2.51 0.85
C PRO A 75 -22.15 3.52 -0.30
N ALA A 76 -21.41 4.60 -0.07
CA ALA A 76 -21.10 5.60 -1.11
C ALA A 76 -20.27 5.01 -2.26
N ASN A 77 -19.36 4.07 -1.97
CA ASN A 77 -18.48 3.46 -2.96
C ASN A 77 -19.23 2.54 -3.94
N ALA A 78 -20.23 1.81 -3.44
CA ALA A 78 -21.00 0.86 -4.25
C ALA A 78 -22.02 1.54 -5.20
N ARG A 79 -22.34 2.83 -5.02
CA ARG A 79 -23.41 3.52 -5.76
C ARG A 79 -22.97 4.20 -7.05
N THR A 80 -21.67 4.38 -7.29
CA THR A 80 -21.16 5.03 -8.51
C THR A 80 -21.19 4.16 -9.76
N SER A 81 -21.62 2.89 -9.66
CA SER A 81 -21.66 1.93 -10.78
C SER A 81 -23.08 1.49 -11.19
N LEU A 82 -24.14 2.21 -10.77
CA LEU A 82 -25.54 1.97 -11.14
C LEU A 82 -26.20 3.29 -11.56
#